data_AF-A0A847NDT7-F1
#
_entry.id   AF-A0A847NDT7-F1
#
_cell.length_a   1.000
_cell.length_b   1.000
_cell.length_c   1.000
_cell.angle_alpha   90.00
_cell.angle_beta   90.00
_cell.angle_gamma   90.00
#
_symmetry.space_group_name_H-M   'P 1'
#
loop_
_entity.id
_entity.type
_entity.pdbx_description
1 polymer ?
#
loop_
_entity_poly.entity_id
_entity_poly.type
_entity_poly.pdbx_seq_one_letter_code
_entity_poly.pdbx_strand_id
1 'polypeptide(L)'
;MEVNAEKKFIESYDRMLDEEIVLSARDGNATSLEYIINKYKNFVRAKARSYFLIGADKEDIVQEGMIGLYKAIRDFRNDKLSSFRAFAELCITRQIITAIKTATRQKHIPLNSYVSLNKPIYDEESDRTLLDILTATKITDPEELIISREELVSIESKIGEILSDLELEVLMSYLQGKS
;
A
#
# COMPACT_ATOMS: atom_id res chain seq x y z
N MET A 1 -37.46 -15.51 31.71
CA MET A 1 -36.45 -15.96 32.68
C MET A 1 -35.02 -15.81 32.15
N GLU A 2 -34.78 -15.91 30.84
CA GLU A 2 -33.45 -15.80 30.19
C GLU A 2 -32.75 -14.44 30.40
N VAL A 3 -33.46 -13.31 30.30
CA VAL A 3 -32.89 -11.95 30.46
C VAL A 3 -32.25 -11.72 31.84
N ASN A 4 -32.72 -12.44 32.86
CA ASN A 4 -32.22 -12.32 34.24
C ASN A 4 -30.94 -13.15 34.47
N ALA A 5 -30.76 -14.21 33.68
CA ALA A 5 -29.54 -15.02 33.69
C ALA A 5 -28.42 -14.30 32.95
N GLU A 6 -28.68 -13.77 31.75
CA GLU A 6 -27.70 -12.97 30.98
C GLU A 6 -27.18 -11.76 31.77
N LYS A 7 -28.06 -11.02 32.46
CA LYS A 7 -27.64 -9.90 33.32
C LYS A 7 -26.71 -10.34 34.46
N LYS A 8 -27.00 -11.47 35.12
CA LYS A 8 -26.14 -12.02 36.17
C LYS A 8 -24.76 -12.44 35.65
N PHE A 9 -24.69 -13.00 34.44
CA PHE A 9 -23.42 -13.37 33.81
C PHE A 9 -22.58 -12.13 33.46
N ILE A 10 -23.19 -11.10 32.87
CA ILE A 10 -22.51 -9.84 32.55
C ILE A 10 -21.95 -9.17 33.82
N GLU A 11 -22.75 -9.11 34.90
CA GLU A 11 -22.30 -8.55 36.19
C GLU A 11 -21.15 -9.33 36.84
N SER A 12 -21.04 -10.64 36.57
CA SER A 12 -19.92 -11.46 37.02
C SER A 12 -18.64 -11.15 36.25
N TYR A 13 -18.73 -11.01 34.92
CA TYR A 13 -17.59 -10.69 34.07
C TYR A 13 -17.06 -9.26 34.28
N ASP A 14 -17.93 -8.30 34.60
CA ASP A 14 -17.52 -6.92 34.91
C ASP A 14 -16.55 -6.82 36.10
N ARG A 15 -16.54 -7.83 36.99
CA ARG A 15 -15.65 -7.89 38.16
C ARG A 15 -14.35 -8.65 37.91
N MET A 16 -14.22 -9.33 36.76
CA MET A 16 -13.03 -10.10 36.39
C MET A 16 -12.03 -9.24 35.62
N LEU A 17 -10.76 -9.64 35.66
CA LEU A 17 -9.74 -9.01 34.82
C LEU A 17 -9.94 -9.43 33.35
N ASP A 18 -9.67 -8.51 32.41
CA ASP A 18 -9.81 -8.80 30.98
C ASP A 18 -8.96 -10.01 30.58
N GLU A 19 -7.77 -10.15 31.16
CA GLU A 19 -6.85 -11.26 30.93
C GLU A 19 -7.47 -12.62 31.30
N GLU A 20 -8.23 -12.70 32.39
CA GLU A 20 -8.90 -13.94 32.82
C GLU A 20 -10.02 -14.33 31.86
N ILE A 21 -10.81 -13.34 31.43
CA ILE A 21 -11.91 -13.53 30.47
C ILE A 21 -11.36 -13.97 29.12
N VAL A 22 -10.26 -13.37 28.67
CA VAL A 22 -9.59 -13.71 27.40
C VAL A 22 -9.02 -15.12 27.43
N LEU A 23 -8.42 -15.55 28.54
CA LEU A 23 -7.96 -16.93 28.69
C LEU A 23 -9.13 -17.91 28.60
N SER A 24 -10.24 -17.63 29.29
CA SER A 24 -11.46 -18.44 29.19
C SER A 24 -12.04 -18.47 27.77
N ALA A 25 -12.06 -17.32 27.08
CA ALA A 25 -12.50 -17.23 25.69
C ALA A 25 -11.62 -18.06 24.75
N ARG A 26 -10.31 -18.07 24.98
CA ARG A 26 -9.34 -18.87 24.21
C ARG A 26 -9.51 -20.37 24.42
N ASP A 27 -9.91 -20.77 25.61
CA ASP A 27 -10.22 -22.18 25.95
C ASP A 27 -11.58 -22.64 25.40
N GLY A 28 -12.26 -21.80 24.60
CA GLY A 28 -13.47 -22.15 23.87
C GLY A 28 -14.78 -21.69 24.51
N ASN A 29 -14.72 -20.89 25.58
CA ASN A 29 -15.94 -20.33 26.19
C ASN A 29 -16.53 -19.23 25.30
N ALA A 30 -17.62 -19.55 24.59
CA ALA A 30 -18.31 -18.64 23.70
C ALA A 30 -18.88 -17.40 24.42
N THR A 31 -19.37 -17.54 25.66
CA THR A 31 -19.90 -16.43 26.45
C THR A 31 -18.80 -15.45 26.84
N SER A 32 -17.63 -15.95 27.26
CA SER A 32 -16.46 -15.11 27.54
C SER A 32 -15.99 -14.36 26.29
N LEU A 33 -15.98 -15.04 25.13
CA LEU A 33 -15.63 -14.45 23.84
C LEU A 33 -16.60 -13.33 23.45
N GLU A 34 -17.90 -13.59 23.53
CA GLU A 34 -18.93 -12.61 23.21
C GLU A 34 -18.86 -11.38 24.14
N TYR A 35 -18.68 -11.61 25.44
CA TYR A 35 -18.54 -10.53 26.41
C TYR A 35 -17.34 -9.64 26.08
N ILE A 36 -16.15 -10.21 25.85
CA ILE A 36 -14.94 -9.41 25.60
C ILE A 36 -15.03 -8.66 24.26
N ILE A 37 -15.62 -9.27 23.23
CA ILE A 37 -15.87 -8.64 21.93
C ILE A 37 -16.79 -7.42 22.11
N ASN A 38 -17.89 -7.58 22.85
CA ASN A 38 -18.83 -6.49 23.10
C ASN A 38 -18.21 -5.37 23.95
N LYS A 39 -17.45 -5.71 25.00
CA LYS A 39 -16.72 -4.76 25.84
C LYS A 39 -15.75 -3.90 25.03
N TYR A 40 -15.03 -4.50 24.09
CA TYR A 40 -14.01 -3.81 23.28
C TYR A 40 -14.54 -3.21 21.97
N LYS A 41 -15.82 -3.44 21.61
CA LYS A 41 -16.42 -2.93 20.35
C LYS A 41 -16.26 -1.43 20.16
N ASN A 42 -16.55 -0.65 21.21
CA ASN A 42 -16.41 0.82 21.14
C ASN A 42 -14.94 1.26 21.11
N PHE A 43 -14.04 0.49 21.71
CA PHE A 43 -12.61 0.71 21.63
C PHE A 43 -12.08 0.51 20.20
N VAL A 44 -12.53 -0.57 19.53
CA VAL A 44 -12.23 -0.80 18.11
C VAL A 44 -12.73 0.35 17.25
N ARG A 45 -13.99 0.76 17.41
CA ARG A 45 -14.54 1.92 16.70
C ARG A 45 -13.72 3.18 16.94
N ALA A 46 -13.31 3.43 18.18
CA ALA A 46 -12.51 4.60 18.50
C ALA A 46 -11.16 4.61 17.77
N LYS A 47 -10.51 3.46 17.63
CA LYS A 47 -9.25 3.31 16.88
C LYS A 47 -9.46 3.37 15.37
N ALA A 48 -10.54 2.81 14.84
CA ALA A 48 -10.87 2.84 13.42
C ALA A 48 -11.14 4.26 12.89
N ARG A 49 -11.65 5.18 13.73
CA ARG A 49 -12.00 6.55 13.33
C ARG A 49 -10.88 7.37 12.69
N SER A 50 -9.61 7.10 13.02
CA SER A 50 -8.46 7.82 12.45
C SER A 50 -8.02 7.32 11.08
N TYR A 51 -8.67 6.27 10.56
CA TYR A 51 -8.31 5.63 9.31
C TYR A 51 -9.41 5.84 8.26
N PHE A 52 -9.00 5.83 6.99
CA PHE A 52 -9.88 5.98 5.85
C PHE A 52 -9.40 5.09 4.71
N LEU A 53 -10.34 4.48 3.98
CA LEU A 53 -10.08 3.67 2.81
C LEU A 53 -10.97 4.19 1.67
N ILE A 54 -10.34 4.64 0.59
CA ILE A 54 -11.05 5.18 -0.58
C ILE A 54 -11.89 4.06 -1.20
N GLY A 55 -13.18 4.32 -1.39
CA GLY A 55 -14.11 3.37 -1.99
C GLY A 55 -14.66 2.31 -1.02
N ALA A 56 -14.42 2.46 0.29
CA ALA A 56 -14.97 1.59 1.33
C ALA A 56 -15.70 2.40 2.41
N ASP A 57 -16.63 1.76 3.11
CA ASP A 57 -17.39 2.37 4.19
C ASP A 57 -16.58 2.39 5.48
N LYS A 58 -16.94 3.30 6.40
CA LYS A 58 -16.32 3.34 7.73
C LYS A 58 -16.52 2.02 8.49
N GLU A 59 -17.63 1.33 8.25
CA GLU A 59 -17.89 0.03 8.88
C GLU A 59 -16.94 -1.05 8.38
N ASP A 60 -16.43 -0.98 7.14
CA ASP A 60 -15.42 -1.94 6.64
C ASP A 60 -14.12 -1.84 7.46
N ILE A 61 -13.71 -0.61 7.80
CA ILE A 61 -12.54 -0.36 8.65
C ILE A 61 -12.77 -0.87 10.07
N VAL A 62 -13.99 -0.68 10.59
CA VAL A 62 -14.37 -1.21 11.91
C VAL A 62 -14.31 -2.73 11.90
N GLN A 63 -14.78 -3.39 10.84
CA GLN A 63 -14.74 -4.85 10.72
C GLN A 63 -13.31 -5.38 10.67
N GLU A 64 -12.41 -4.74 9.92
CA GLU A 64 -10.98 -5.07 9.98
C GLU A 64 -10.40 -4.89 11.40
N GLY A 65 -10.82 -3.84 12.10
CA GLY A 65 -10.48 -3.67 13.51
C GLY A 65 -11.01 -4.79 14.41
N MET A 66 -12.24 -5.26 14.18
CA MET A 66 -12.84 -6.38 14.93
C MET A 66 -12.10 -7.69 14.66
N ILE A 67 -11.66 -7.94 13.43
CA ILE A 67 -10.78 -9.06 13.08
C ILE A 67 -9.46 -8.97 13.86
N GLY A 68 -8.90 -7.77 13.98
CA GLY A 68 -7.69 -7.53 14.76
C GLY A 68 -7.88 -7.81 16.26
N LEU A 69 -9.01 -7.43 16.83
CA LEU A 69 -9.40 -7.76 18.21
C LEU A 69 -9.54 -9.28 18.40
N TYR A 70 -10.22 -9.97 17.47
CA TYR A 70 -10.39 -11.42 17.53
C TYR A 70 -9.04 -12.16 17.53
N LYS A 71 -8.11 -11.72 16.66
CA LYS A 71 -6.73 -12.23 16.66
C LYS A 71 -6.01 -11.95 17.98
N ALA A 72 -6.23 -10.77 18.58
CA ALA A 72 -5.65 -10.44 19.88
C ALA A 72 -6.14 -11.40 20.98
N ILE A 73 -7.45 -11.70 21.04
CA ILE A 73 -8.03 -12.64 22.01
C ILE A 73 -7.41 -14.03 21.84
N ARG A 74 -7.31 -14.51 20.60
CA ARG A 74 -6.75 -15.82 20.28
C ARG A 74 -5.26 -15.93 20.64
N ASP A 75 -4.48 -14.90 20.35
CA ASP A 75 -3.01 -14.95 20.40
C ASP A 75 -2.43 -14.35 21.70
N PHE A 76 -3.27 -13.81 22.59
CA PHE A 76 -2.82 -13.23 23.86
C PHE A 76 -2.15 -14.28 24.75
N ARG A 77 -1.06 -13.87 25.39
CA ARG A 77 -0.36 -14.68 26.38
C ARG A 77 -0.11 -13.85 27.64
N ASN A 78 -0.59 -14.38 28.76
CA ASN A 78 -0.54 -13.73 30.07
C ASN A 78 0.84 -13.84 30.75
N ASP A 79 1.78 -14.59 30.15
CA ASP A 79 3.17 -14.68 30.59
C ASP A 79 4.01 -13.43 30.20
N LYS A 80 3.46 -12.53 29.39
CA LYS A 80 4.11 -11.30 28.94
C LYS A 80 3.69 -10.10 29.79
N LEU A 81 4.60 -9.14 29.97
CA LEU A 81 4.43 -7.92 30.79
C LEU A 81 3.43 -6.89 30.24
N SER A 82 2.59 -7.22 29.25
CA SER A 82 1.68 -6.27 28.61
C SER A 82 0.24 -6.63 28.92
N SER A 83 -0.56 -5.65 29.34
CA SER A 83 -1.99 -5.85 29.55
C SER A 83 -2.68 -6.23 28.25
N PHE A 84 -3.78 -6.98 28.35
CA PHE A 84 -4.56 -7.38 27.20
C PHE A 84 -4.99 -6.15 26.37
N ARG A 85 -5.39 -5.07 27.04
CA ARG A 85 -5.80 -3.82 26.39
C ARG A 85 -4.71 -3.27 25.46
N ALA A 86 -3.46 -3.22 25.92
CA ALA A 86 -2.35 -2.69 25.13
C ALA A 86 -2.02 -3.63 23.95
N PHE A 87 -2.08 -4.94 24.16
CA PHE A 87 -1.89 -5.92 23.11
C PHE A 87 -3.00 -5.87 22.04
N ALA A 88 -4.25 -5.75 22.47
CA ALA A 88 -5.40 -5.61 21.60
C ALA A 88 -5.29 -4.35 20.74
N GLU A 89 -4.90 -3.21 21.33
CA GLU A 89 -4.65 -1.97 20.60
C GLU A 89 -3.66 -2.17 19.45
N LEU A 90 -2.54 -2.84 19.72
CA LEU A 90 -1.50 -3.13 18.74
C LEU A 90 -2.05 -3.99 17.59
N CYS A 91 -2.76 -5.06 17.89
CA CYS A 91 -3.31 -5.98 16.90
C CYS A 91 -4.41 -5.32 16.05
N ILE A 92 -5.34 -4.60 16.67
CA ILE A 92 -6.41 -3.85 15.99
C ILE A 92 -5.80 -2.87 14.99
N THR A 93 -4.85 -2.06 15.46
CA THR A 93 -4.21 -1.02 14.64
C THR A 93 -3.44 -1.63 13.46
N ARG A 94 -2.68 -2.70 13.71
CA ARG A 94 -1.93 -3.40 12.65
C ARG A 94 -2.84 -4.05 11.62
N GLN A 95 -3.96 -4.64 12.04
CA GLN A 95 -4.92 -5.27 11.13
C GLN A 95 -5.53 -4.22 10.19
N ILE A 96 -5.99 -3.09 10.73
CA ILE A 96 -6.53 -1.98 9.94
C ILE A 96 -5.50 -1.47 8.92
N ILE A 97 -4.26 -1.18 9.37
CA ILE A 97 -3.20 -0.70 8.49
C ILE A 97 -2.88 -1.72 7.40
N THR A 98 -2.85 -3.01 7.73
CA THR A 98 -2.56 -4.07 6.77
C THR A 98 -3.66 -4.17 5.71
N ALA A 99 -4.93 -4.09 6.11
CA ALA A 99 -6.06 -4.09 5.20
C ALA A 99 -6.00 -2.91 4.22
N ILE A 100 -5.78 -1.69 4.74
CA ILE A 100 -5.63 -0.48 3.91
C ILE A 100 -4.45 -0.62 2.95
N LYS A 101 -3.28 -1.06 3.43
CA LYS A 101 -2.10 -1.25 2.58
C LYS A 101 -2.32 -2.31 1.51
N THR A 102 -3.11 -3.34 1.80
CA THR A 102 -3.42 -4.41 0.84
C THR A 102 -4.38 -3.92 -0.23
N ALA A 103 -5.44 -3.20 0.16
CA ALA A 103 -6.44 -2.64 -0.74
C ALA A 103 -5.87 -1.51 -1.63
N THR A 104 -4.97 -0.69 -1.07
CA THR A 104 -4.26 0.37 -1.81
C THR A 104 -2.97 -0.13 -2.47
N ARG A 105 -2.71 -1.44 -2.49
CA ARG A 105 -1.47 -1.98 -3.05
C ARG A 105 -1.51 -1.85 -4.57
N GLN A 106 -0.73 -0.88 -5.03
CA GLN A 106 -0.55 -0.43 -6.40
C GLN A 106 0.07 -1.45 -7.38
N LYS A 107 -0.03 -2.77 -7.13
CA LYS A 107 0.46 -3.80 -8.07
C LYS A 107 -0.36 -3.86 -9.38
N HIS A 108 -1.51 -3.18 -9.42
CA HIS A 108 -2.38 -3.04 -10.59
C HIS A 108 -2.62 -1.57 -10.99
N ILE A 109 -1.91 -0.55 -10.46
CA ILE A 109 -2.03 0.82 -11.04
C ILE A 109 -1.78 0.74 -12.53
N PRO A 110 -0.66 0.14 -13.01
CA PRO A 110 -0.40 0.15 -14.44
C PRO A 110 -1.59 -0.47 -15.17
N LEU A 111 -2.15 -1.58 -14.65
CA LEU A 111 -3.32 -2.26 -15.21
C LEU A 111 -4.60 -1.42 -15.35
N ASN A 112 -4.88 -0.58 -14.36
CA ASN A 112 -6.14 0.16 -14.28
C ASN A 112 -6.02 1.61 -14.78
N SER A 113 -4.80 2.09 -15.02
CA SER A 113 -4.54 3.43 -15.57
C SER A 113 -4.04 3.41 -17.01
N TYR A 114 -4.12 2.27 -17.71
CA TYR A 114 -3.78 2.24 -19.13
C TYR A 114 -4.77 3.08 -19.93
N VAL A 115 -4.22 4.06 -20.64
CA VAL A 115 -4.96 4.79 -21.67
C VAL A 115 -4.73 4.04 -22.98
N SER A 116 -5.82 3.60 -23.63
CA SER A 116 -5.72 2.93 -24.92
C SER A 116 -5.10 3.86 -25.95
N LEU A 117 -4.05 3.42 -26.65
CA LEU A 117 -3.45 4.17 -27.75
C LEU A 117 -4.43 4.38 -28.92
N ASN A 118 -5.44 3.51 -29.04
CA ASN A 118 -6.51 3.61 -30.03
C ASN A 118 -7.68 4.52 -29.57
N LYS A 119 -7.56 5.17 -28.41
CA LYS A 119 -8.61 6.08 -27.94
C LYS A 119 -8.64 7.34 -28.81
N PRO A 120 -9.81 7.76 -29.34
CA PRO A 120 -9.93 9.00 -30.09
C PRO A 120 -9.69 10.22 -29.19
N ILE A 121 -9.08 11.27 -29.76
CA ILE A 121 -8.58 12.43 -28.98
C ILE A 121 -9.65 13.50 -28.77
N TYR A 122 -10.61 13.63 -29.68
CA TYR A 122 -11.58 14.73 -29.68
C TYR A 122 -13.00 14.25 -29.38
N ASP A 123 -13.57 13.44 -30.28
CA ASP A 123 -14.93 12.89 -30.18
C ASP A 123 -14.92 11.40 -30.59
N GLU A 124 -15.92 10.62 -30.19
CA GLU A 124 -16.02 9.19 -30.46
C GLU A 124 -16.05 8.84 -31.97
N GLU A 125 -16.42 9.81 -32.81
CA GLU A 125 -16.38 9.69 -34.29
C GLU A 125 -15.04 10.13 -34.91
N SER A 126 -14.05 10.53 -34.12
CA SER A 126 -12.76 10.98 -34.66
C SER A 126 -11.86 9.79 -35.05
N ASP A 127 -11.43 9.74 -36.31
CA ASP A 127 -10.46 8.75 -36.80
C ASP A 127 -9.05 8.93 -36.22
N ARG A 128 -8.76 10.04 -35.54
CA ARG A 128 -7.45 10.31 -34.94
C ARG A 128 -7.35 9.76 -33.52
N THR A 129 -6.39 8.88 -33.32
CA THR A 129 -6.12 8.19 -32.06
C THR A 129 -4.90 8.77 -31.33
N LEU A 130 -4.76 8.50 -30.02
CA LEU A 130 -3.58 8.91 -29.26
C LEU A 130 -2.27 8.43 -29.87
N LEU A 131 -2.26 7.27 -30.54
CA LEU A 131 -1.09 6.76 -31.27
C LEU A 131 -0.60 7.74 -32.35
N ASP A 132 -1.52 8.45 -33.00
CA ASP A 132 -1.21 9.37 -34.10
C ASP A 132 -0.57 10.69 -33.63
N ILE A 133 -0.71 11.02 -32.34
CA ILE A 133 -0.12 12.22 -31.74
C ILE A 133 1.17 11.93 -30.97
N LEU A 134 1.34 10.70 -30.47
CA LEU A 134 2.52 10.34 -29.72
C LEU A 134 3.78 10.49 -30.60
N THR A 135 4.55 11.53 -30.32
CA THR A 135 5.84 11.74 -30.96
C THR A 135 6.78 10.61 -30.57
N ALA A 136 7.43 9.99 -31.57
CA ALA A 136 8.50 9.07 -31.29
C ALA A 136 9.60 9.82 -30.51
N THR A 137 10.17 9.18 -29.49
CA THR A 137 11.32 9.73 -28.74
C THR A 137 12.57 9.87 -29.59
N LYS A 138 12.57 9.29 -30.79
CA LYS A 138 13.63 9.45 -31.79
C LYS A 138 13.24 10.53 -32.79
N ILE A 139 14.17 11.43 -33.07
CA ILE A 139 14.13 12.34 -34.20
C ILE A 139 13.91 11.49 -35.47
N THR A 140 12.75 11.63 -36.10
CA THR A 140 12.40 10.93 -37.34
C THR A 140 12.53 11.82 -38.57
N ASP A 141 12.85 13.10 -38.38
CA ASP A 141 13.03 14.03 -39.48
C ASP A 141 14.37 13.77 -40.20
N PRO A 142 14.35 13.39 -41.49
CA PRO A 142 15.57 13.07 -42.22
C PRO A 142 16.52 14.27 -42.35
N GLU A 143 16.02 15.50 -42.40
CA GLU A 143 16.86 16.70 -42.44
C GLU A 143 17.64 16.85 -41.13
N GLU A 144 16.95 16.83 -39.99
CA GLU A 144 17.58 16.90 -38.67
C GLU A 144 18.56 15.75 -38.40
N LEU A 145 18.26 14.53 -38.88
CA LEU A 145 19.17 13.38 -38.79
C LEU A 145 20.46 13.58 -39.59
N ILE A 146 20.37 14.17 -40.79
CA ILE A 146 21.55 14.44 -41.63
C ILE A 146 22.38 15.57 -41.01
N ILE A 147 21.75 16.65 -40.55
CA ILE A 147 22.42 17.77 -39.87
C ILE A 147 23.16 17.27 -38.63
N SER A 148 22.48 16.49 -37.77
CA SER A 148 23.09 15.92 -36.56
C SER A 148 24.30 15.04 -36.86
N ARG A 149 24.25 14.29 -37.98
CA ARG A 149 25.37 13.45 -38.42
C ARG A 149 26.56 14.29 -38.90
N GLU A 150 26.31 15.35 -39.65
CA GLU A 150 27.35 16.27 -40.12
C GLU A 150 28.01 17.02 -38.96
N GLU A 151 27.22 17.45 -37.97
CA GLU A 151 27.72 18.06 -36.74
C GLU A 151 28.62 17.11 -35.95
N LEU A 152 28.21 15.84 -35.79
CA LEU A 152 29.05 14.84 -35.12
C LEU A 152 30.39 14.64 -35.83
N VAL A 153 30.39 14.52 -37.16
CA VAL A 153 31.64 14.39 -37.94
C VAL A 153 32.51 15.65 -37.79
N SER A 154 31.90 16.84 -37.79
CA SER A 154 32.62 18.10 -37.56
C SER A 154 33.27 18.15 -36.18
N ILE A 155 32.54 17.69 -35.15
CA ILE A 155 33.03 17.62 -33.78
C ILE A 155 34.19 16.62 -33.68
N GLU A 156 34.03 15.40 -34.21
CA GLU A 156 35.08 14.38 -34.22
C GLU A 156 36.36 14.87 -34.90
N SER A 157 36.24 15.54 -36.05
CA SER A 157 37.39 16.11 -36.76
C SER A 157 38.12 17.15 -35.91
N LYS A 158 37.38 18.09 -35.28
CA LYS A 158 37.97 19.12 -34.42
C LYS A 158 38.61 18.52 -33.18
N ILE A 159 38.02 17.49 -32.59
CA ILE A 159 38.59 16.77 -31.46
C ILE A 159 39.93 16.14 -31.86
N GLY A 160 40.00 15.50 -33.03
CA GLY A 160 41.24 14.91 -33.54
C GLY A 160 42.33 15.92 -33.91
N GLU A 161 41.96 17.16 -34.26
CA GLU A 161 42.91 18.24 -34.55
C GLU A 161 43.43 18.94 -33.28
N ILE A 162 42.63 19.00 -32.22
CA ILE A 162 42.91 19.80 -31.02
C ILE A 162 43.56 18.96 -29.92
N LEU A 163 43.12 17.71 -29.73
CA LEU A 163 43.62 16.87 -28.64
C LEU A 163 44.96 16.22 -29.00
N SER A 164 45.83 16.12 -27.99
CA SER A 164 47.01 15.25 -28.07
C SER A 164 46.62 13.77 -28.00
N ASP A 165 47.52 12.89 -28.44
CA ASP A 165 47.31 11.43 -28.45
C ASP A 165 46.88 10.90 -27.06
N LEU A 166 47.45 11.44 -25.98
CA LEU A 166 47.13 11.06 -24.60
C LEU A 166 45.73 11.55 -24.18
N GLU A 167 45.35 12.77 -24.52
CA GLU A 167 44.03 13.32 -24.18
C GLU A 167 42.91 12.58 -24.94
N LEU A 168 43.18 12.17 -26.18
CA LEU A 168 42.28 11.35 -26.97
C LEU A 168 42.11 9.95 -26.36
N GLU A 169 43.19 9.31 -25.91
CA GLU A 169 43.16 8.01 -25.23
C GLU A 169 42.36 8.05 -23.91
N VAL A 170 42.55 9.12 -23.13
CA VAL A 170 41.80 9.35 -21.88
C VAL A 170 40.32 9.59 -22.18
N LEU A 171 39.98 10.42 -23.17
CA LEU A 171 38.61 10.69 -23.58
C LEU A 171 37.90 9.40 -24.03
N MET A 172 38.55 8.59 -24.86
CA MET A 172 38.01 7.32 -25.33
C MET A 172 37.80 6.32 -24.19
N SER A 173 38.72 6.27 -23.23
CA SER A 173 38.60 5.41 -22.04
C SER A 173 37.41 5.83 -21.16
N TYR A 174 37.22 7.14 -20.98
CA TYR A 174 36.09 7.70 -20.23
C TYR A 174 34.75 7.40 -20.91
N LEU A 175 34.65 7.59 -22.24
CA LEU A 175 33.45 7.28 -23.02
C LEU A 175 33.09 5.78 -23.01
N GLN A 176 34.09 4.90 -22.86
CA GLN A 176 33.89 3.45 -22.69
C GLN A 176 33.54 3.05 -21.25
N GLY A 177 33.37 4.00 -20.33
CA GLY A 177 33.01 3.75 -18.94
C GLY A 177 34.15 3.14 -18.11
N LYS A 178 35.40 3.25 -18.56
CA LYS A 178 36.57 2.89 -17.78
C LYS A 178 36.94 4.10 -16.92
N SER A 179 36.51 4.08 -15.66
CA SER A 179 36.97 5.01 -14.61
C SER A 179 37.98 4.32 -13.70
#